data_AF-A0A835SWU9-F1
#
_entry.id   AF-A0A835SWU9-F1
#
_cell.length_a   1.000
_cell.length_b   1.000
_cell.length_c   1.000
_cell.angle_alpha   90.00
_cell.angle_beta   90.00
_cell.angle_gamma   90.00
#
_symmetry.space_group_name_H-M   'P 1'
#
loop_
_entity.id
_entity.type
_entity.pdbx_description
1 polymer ?
#
loop_
_entity_poly.entity_id
_entity_poly.type
_entity_poly.pdbx_seq_one_letter_code
_entity_poly.pdbx_strand_id
1 'polypeptide(L)'
;MTAALQSGRVQLPNCLFIYITDDNIGRFGDPRRNQTAPHFALMKAVGQQGGEDLDILLPQMRDVSDSLHMVPWHLKKDLAFFRGVPTCTGKWIERYGYLDTCPRTVLSYFTDRDLKAGNGTVLDVAITEPYHYRSVANSSIAYLPPVKPGVPIPQWSKFKWLLNLEGMVAAYRLSQLMTVNSLVLFQRVPYMEYFYRSIKPWEHYVPFWNSSSAAGTPLGMDDIYDVMQELRRLDVEEPAKIQQMIANSQNFVARFLTNHMRIAYYRAALEQYKSLFPDMDQFIGQLLPQLRAKGWKI
;
A
#
# COMPACT_ATOMS: atom_id res chain seq x y z
N MET A 1 8.03 20.86 -2.80
CA MET A 1 7.35 21.68 -1.77
C MET A 1 8.14 22.95 -1.44
N THR A 2 9.46 22.88 -1.23
CA THR A 2 10.32 24.01 -0.85
C THR A 2 10.19 25.25 -1.75
N ALA A 3 10.28 25.10 -3.08
CA ALA A 3 10.14 26.22 -4.01
C ALA A 3 8.73 26.86 -3.99
N ALA A 4 7.68 26.05 -3.81
CA ALA A 4 6.30 26.54 -3.72
C ALA A 4 6.04 27.30 -2.42
N LEU A 5 6.57 26.80 -1.30
CA LEU A 5 6.55 27.49 0.00
C LEU A 5 7.36 28.80 -0.05
N GLN A 6 8.58 28.77 -0.60
CA GLN A 6 9.44 29.95 -0.75
C GLN A 6 8.82 31.02 -1.64
N SER A 7 8.09 30.62 -2.69
CA SER A 7 7.37 31.55 -3.57
C SER A 7 6.09 32.14 -2.97
N GLY A 8 5.68 31.70 -1.77
CA GLY A 8 4.42 32.10 -1.13
C GLY A 8 3.16 31.52 -1.78
N ARG A 9 3.28 30.71 -2.85
CA ARG A 9 2.16 30.04 -3.54
C ARG A 9 1.45 29.01 -2.66
N VAL A 10 2.17 28.47 -1.67
CA VAL A 10 1.60 27.60 -0.64
C VAL A 10 1.91 28.22 0.72
N GLN A 11 0.88 28.44 1.53
CA GLN A 11 1.01 28.84 2.91
C GLN A 11 0.47 27.72 3.80
N LEU A 12 1.20 27.41 4.86
CA LEU A 12 0.81 26.41 5.86
C LEU A 12 0.62 27.11 7.20
N PRO A 13 -0.29 26.64 8.07
CA PRO A 13 -0.44 27.19 9.39
C PRO A 13 0.80 26.91 10.25
N ASN A 14 1.10 27.79 11.21
CA ASN A 14 2.01 27.46 12.31
C ASN A 14 1.41 26.30 13.10
N CYS A 15 2.07 25.16 13.06
CA CYS A 15 1.56 23.94 13.67
C CYS A 15 2.70 23.18 14.35
N LEU A 16 2.48 22.75 15.59
CA LEU A 16 3.35 21.81 16.30
C LEU A 16 2.63 20.47 16.39
N PHE A 17 3.26 19.41 15.92
CA PHE A 17 2.67 18.08 15.86
C PHE A 17 3.73 16.99 16.00
N ILE A 18 3.29 15.79 16.33
CA ILE A 18 4.11 14.59 16.33
C ILE A 18 3.89 13.88 15.00
N TYR A 19 4.97 13.56 14.29
CA TYR A 19 4.92 12.82 13.04
C TYR A 19 5.69 11.51 13.16
N ILE A 20 4.97 10.40 13.07
CA ILE A 20 5.54 9.06 13.07
C ILE A 20 6.14 8.78 11.69
N THR A 21 7.46 8.73 11.65
CA THR A 21 8.23 8.47 10.41
C THR A 21 8.52 7.00 10.17
N ASP A 22 8.34 6.15 11.18
CA ASP A 22 8.52 4.70 11.06
C ASP A 22 7.34 4.05 10.31
N ASP A 23 7.62 2.91 9.69
CA ASP A 23 6.57 1.97 9.28
C ASP A 23 5.84 1.57 10.57
N ASN A 24 4.64 2.13 10.79
CA ASN A 24 3.86 2.15 12.05
C ASN A 24 3.35 0.76 12.51
N ILE A 25 4.22 -0.25 12.51
CA ILE A 25 3.99 -1.63 12.99
C ILE A 25 3.68 -1.62 14.49
N GLY A 26 4.36 -0.73 15.23
CA GLY A 26 4.22 -0.60 16.68
C GLY A 26 2.87 -0.03 17.15
N ARG A 27 2.01 0.40 16.23
CA ARG A 27 0.71 1.02 16.51
C ARG A 27 0.86 2.15 17.51
N PHE A 28 1.60 3.20 17.14
CA PHE A 28 1.83 4.35 18.03
C PHE A 28 0.53 5.08 18.36
N GLY A 29 -0.44 5.06 17.45
CA GLY A 29 -1.81 5.53 17.67
C GLY A 29 -2.77 4.54 18.32
N ASP A 30 -2.34 3.40 18.88
CA ASP A 30 -3.24 2.45 19.56
C ASP A 30 -4.04 3.15 20.69
N PRO A 31 -5.39 3.14 20.66
CA PRO A 31 -6.24 3.85 21.63
C PRO A 31 -6.00 3.48 23.10
N ARG A 32 -5.35 2.34 23.37
CA ARG A 32 -5.02 1.89 24.73
C ARG A 32 -3.75 2.52 25.28
N ARG A 33 -2.95 3.18 24.45
CA ARG A 33 -1.78 3.95 24.88
C ARG A 33 -2.23 5.27 25.48
N ASN A 34 -1.49 5.77 26.47
CA ASN A 34 -1.73 7.09 27.04
C ASN A 34 -1.25 8.20 26.09
N GLN A 35 -2.10 8.57 25.13
CA GLN A 35 -1.83 9.60 24.12
C GLN A 35 -2.43 10.93 24.58
N THR A 36 -1.60 11.97 24.61
CA THR A 36 -2.03 13.33 24.98
C THR A 36 -2.36 14.20 23.77
N ALA A 37 -2.02 13.76 22.55
CA ALA A 37 -2.36 14.40 21.30
C ALA A 37 -2.41 13.36 20.17
N PRO A 38 -3.22 13.57 19.11
CA PRO A 38 -3.19 12.72 17.93
C PRO A 38 -1.84 12.84 17.21
N HIS A 39 -1.30 11.73 16.72
CA HIS A 39 -0.11 11.75 15.87
C HIS A 39 -0.50 11.78 14.40
N PHE A 40 0.37 12.36 13.57
CA PHE A 40 0.33 12.13 12.14
C PHE A 40 1.17 10.90 11.79
N ALA A 41 0.71 10.10 10.83
CA ALA A 41 1.45 8.95 10.31
C ALA A 41 1.20 8.76 8.81
N LEU A 42 2.08 8.05 8.13
CA LEU A 42 1.87 7.70 6.71
C LEU A 42 0.84 6.58 6.52
N MET A 43 0.74 5.70 7.51
CA MET A 43 -0.17 4.56 7.52
C MET A 43 -0.47 4.11 8.94
N LYS A 44 -1.55 3.34 9.08
CA LYS A 44 -1.99 2.82 10.36
C LYS A 44 -2.62 1.45 10.24
N ALA A 45 -2.67 0.72 11.35
CA ALA A 45 -3.29 -0.59 11.39
C ALA A 45 -4.82 -0.48 11.48
N VAL A 46 -5.51 -1.45 10.87
CA VAL A 46 -6.98 -1.52 10.86
C VAL A 46 -7.46 -2.91 11.27
N GLY A 47 -8.65 -2.95 11.85
CA GLY A 47 -9.28 -4.21 12.30
C GLY A 47 -8.47 -4.98 13.33
N GLN A 48 -7.62 -4.30 14.11
CA GLN A 48 -6.82 -4.93 15.16
C GLN A 48 -7.59 -5.00 16.48
N GLN A 49 -7.21 -5.94 17.36
CA GLN A 49 -7.68 -5.93 18.75
C GLN A 49 -7.36 -4.57 19.42
N GLY A 50 -8.33 -4.04 20.16
CA GLY A 50 -8.22 -2.73 20.83
C GLY A 50 -8.71 -1.53 20.01
N GLY A 51 -9.24 -1.75 18.79
CA GLY A 51 -9.80 -0.69 17.94
C GLY A 51 -8.84 -0.23 16.84
N GLU A 52 -9.32 0.67 15.96
CA GLU A 52 -8.47 1.30 14.95
C GLU A 52 -7.50 2.30 15.58
N ASP A 53 -6.29 2.41 15.02
CA ASP A 53 -5.33 3.41 15.48
C ASP A 53 -5.85 4.84 15.25
N LEU A 54 -5.56 5.73 16.19
CA LEU A 54 -5.98 7.13 16.21
C LEU A 54 -5.12 8.03 15.31
N ASP A 55 -4.05 7.51 14.71
CA ASP A 55 -3.16 8.27 13.85
C ASP A 55 -3.96 8.93 12.70
N ILE A 56 -3.66 10.21 12.46
CA ILE A 56 -4.16 10.99 11.33
C ILE A 56 -3.25 10.71 10.14
N LEU A 57 -3.81 10.13 9.09
CA LEU A 57 -3.03 9.72 7.93
C LEU A 57 -2.69 10.91 7.04
N LEU A 58 -1.40 11.09 6.75
CA LEU A 58 -0.91 12.04 5.76
C LEU A 58 -0.42 11.33 4.50
N PRO A 59 -0.49 11.98 3.32
CA PRO A 59 0.02 11.41 2.09
C PRO A 59 1.52 11.20 2.14
N GLN A 60 2.00 10.04 1.72
CA GLN A 60 3.41 9.90 1.39
C GLN A 60 3.74 10.81 0.18
N MET A 61 4.92 11.44 0.15
CA MET A 61 5.32 12.38 -0.92
C MET A 61 6.39 11.81 -1.87
N ARG A 62 6.64 10.50 -1.79
CA ARG A 62 7.57 9.75 -2.62
C ARG A 62 6.86 9.13 -3.81
N ASP A 63 7.62 8.90 -4.88
CA ASP A 63 7.20 8.11 -6.04
C ASP A 63 5.80 8.50 -6.58
N VAL A 64 5.51 9.80 -6.57
CA VAL A 64 4.27 10.35 -7.11
C VAL A 64 4.38 10.33 -8.62
N SER A 65 3.56 9.50 -9.26
CA SER A 65 3.54 9.42 -10.71
C SER A 65 2.75 10.60 -11.29
N ASP A 66 3.36 11.29 -12.23
CA ASP A 66 2.75 12.37 -13.01
C ASP A 66 2.31 11.87 -14.40
N SER A 67 2.23 10.56 -14.62
CA SER A 67 1.90 9.98 -15.93
C SER A 67 1.08 8.69 -15.83
N LEU A 68 0.15 8.54 -16.77
CA LEU A 68 -0.55 7.27 -17.01
C LEU A 68 0.29 6.39 -17.94
N HIS A 69 0.28 5.08 -17.70
CA HIS A 69 1.03 4.12 -18.51
C HIS A 69 0.07 3.19 -19.24
N MET A 70 0.20 3.16 -20.58
CA MET A 70 -0.78 2.49 -21.43
C MET A 70 -0.13 1.52 -22.42
N VAL A 71 -0.67 0.31 -22.48
CA VAL A 71 -0.46 -0.68 -23.55
C VAL A 71 -1.84 -1.20 -23.97
N PRO A 72 -2.16 -1.34 -25.26
CA PRO A 72 -3.45 -1.89 -25.70
C PRO A 72 -3.77 -3.23 -25.03
N TRP A 73 -5.00 -3.42 -24.54
CA TRP A 73 -5.39 -4.56 -23.70
C TRP A 73 -5.07 -5.93 -24.34
N HIS A 74 -5.31 -6.07 -25.65
CA HIS A 74 -5.06 -7.29 -26.41
C HIS A 74 -3.57 -7.63 -26.61
N LEU A 75 -2.66 -6.69 -26.36
CA LEU A 75 -1.20 -6.91 -26.41
C LEU A 75 -0.60 -7.27 -25.04
N LYS A 76 -1.40 -7.20 -23.97
CA LYS A 76 -0.95 -7.51 -22.62
C LYS A 76 -0.87 -9.02 -22.40
N LYS A 77 0.11 -9.43 -21.62
CA LYS A 77 0.24 -10.80 -21.10
C LYS A 77 -0.86 -11.07 -20.07
N ASP A 78 -1.54 -12.20 -20.23
CA ASP A 78 -2.55 -12.71 -19.30
C ASP A 78 -1.90 -13.42 -18.09
N LEU A 79 -1.15 -12.65 -17.29
CA LEU A 79 -0.45 -13.12 -16.09
C LEU A 79 -0.59 -12.10 -14.96
N ALA A 80 -0.76 -12.58 -13.73
CA ALA A 80 -0.67 -11.73 -12.55
C ALA A 80 0.79 -11.42 -12.23
N PHE A 81 1.12 -10.13 -12.21
CA PHE A 81 2.51 -9.69 -12.21
C PHE A 81 2.90 -8.95 -10.93
N PHE A 82 4.10 -9.24 -10.44
CA PHE A 82 4.75 -8.50 -9.35
C PHE A 82 6.27 -8.63 -9.39
N ARG A 83 6.95 -7.52 -9.07
CA ARG A 83 8.38 -7.48 -8.69
C ARG A 83 8.56 -6.62 -7.45
N GLY A 84 9.30 -7.12 -6.47
CA GLY A 84 9.69 -6.31 -5.32
C GLY A 84 10.55 -7.07 -4.31
N VAL A 85 11.15 -6.32 -3.39
CA VAL A 85 11.92 -6.87 -2.28
C VAL A 85 11.04 -7.75 -1.38
N PRO A 86 11.57 -8.79 -0.72
CA PRO A 86 10.76 -9.73 0.05
C PRO A 86 10.43 -9.18 1.46
N THR A 87 9.80 -8.01 1.51
CA THR A 87 9.30 -7.38 2.73
C THR A 87 7.81 -7.60 2.90
N CYS A 88 7.39 -7.91 4.12
CA CYS A 88 6.02 -8.26 4.46
C CYS A 88 5.78 -8.09 5.95
N THR A 89 4.52 -7.90 6.32
CA THR A 89 4.14 -7.85 7.72
C THR A 89 4.24 -9.22 8.40
N GLY A 90 4.49 -9.23 9.71
CA GLY A 90 4.43 -10.45 10.53
C GLY A 90 3.01 -10.94 10.84
N LYS A 91 1.98 -10.18 10.46
CA LYS A 91 0.57 -10.46 10.81
C LYS A 91 0.02 -11.76 10.22
N TRP A 92 0.66 -12.33 9.20
CA TRP A 92 0.25 -13.61 8.63
C TRP A 92 0.71 -14.82 9.42
N ILE A 93 1.72 -14.65 10.28
CA ILE A 93 2.23 -15.72 11.14
C ILE A 93 1.16 -16.15 12.12
N GLU A 94 0.56 -15.20 12.82
CA GLU A 94 -0.55 -15.44 13.76
C GLU A 94 -1.74 -16.10 13.08
N ARG A 95 -1.95 -15.81 11.79
CA ARG A 95 -3.11 -16.24 11.02
C ARG A 95 -2.98 -17.62 10.39
N TYR A 96 -1.80 -17.96 9.87
CA TYR A 96 -1.57 -19.24 9.18
C TYR A 96 -0.70 -20.21 9.98
N GLY A 97 -0.08 -19.79 11.08
CA GLY A 97 0.75 -20.64 11.94
C GLY A 97 2.17 -20.92 11.43
N TYR A 98 2.54 -20.43 10.23
CA TYR A 98 3.91 -20.55 9.72
C TYR A 98 4.74 -19.31 10.03
N LEU A 99 6.03 -19.48 10.32
CA LEU A 99 6.95 -18.37 10.60
C LEU A 99 7.35 -17.60 9.33
N ASP A 100 7.34 -18.27 8.18
CA ASP A 100 7.67 -17.68 6.88
C ASP A 100 6.42 -17.61 5.98
N THR A 101 5.54 -16.64 6.25
CA THR A 101 4.24 -16.41 5.56
C THR A 101 4.23 -15.15 4.68
N CYS A 102 5.40 -14.76 4.20
CA CYS A 102 5.56 -13.53 3.43
C CYS A 102 4.81 -13.59 2.09
N PRO A 103 3.77 -12.78 1.83
CA PRO A 103 2.96 -12.91 0.62
C PRO A 103 3.78 -12.78 -0.67
N ARG A 104 4.76 -11.88 -0.68
CA ARG A 104 5.70 -11.69 -1.81
C ARG A 104 6.52 -12.94 -2.10
N THR A 105 7.06 -13.57 -1.06
CA THR A 105 7.87 -14.78 -1.19
C THR A 105 7.00 -16.00 -1.53
N VAL A 106 5.84 -16.14 -0.89
CA VAL A 106 4.90 -17.24 -1.13
C VAL A 106 4.42 -17.25 -2.58
N LEU A 107 3.99 -16.11 -3.11
CA LEU A 107 3.55 -16.02 -4.50
C LEU A 107 4.71 -16.17 -5.51
N SER A 108 5.91 -15.74 -5.13
CA SER A 108 7.12 -16.02 -5.92
C SER A 108 7.47 -17.51 -5.93
N TYR A 109 7.28 -18.21 -4.82
CA TYR A 109 7.42 -19.66 -4.71
C TYR A 109 6.36 -20.39 -5.55
N PHE A 110 5.10 -19.96 -5.49
CA PHE A 110 4.04 -20.51 -6.34
C PHE A 110 4.34 -20.36 -7.83
N THR A 111 4.83 -19.19 -8.24
CA THR A 111 5.27 -18.95 -9.62
C THR A 111 6.33 -19.98 -10.05
N ASP A 112 7.37 -20.18 -9.25
CA ASP A 112 8.47 -21.11 -9.58
C ASP A 112 8.04 -22.58 -9.53
N ARG A 113 7.22 -22.95 -8.54
CA ARG A 113 6.61 -24.27 -8.41
C ARG A 113 5.82 -24.64 -9.65
N ASP A 114 4.96 -23.75 -10.11
CA ASP A 114 4.09 -24.01 -11.25
C ASP A 114 4.88 -24.05 -12.55
N LEU A 115 5.91 -23.20 -12.71
CA LEU A 115 6.83 -23.26 -13.84
C LEU A 115 7.57 -24.61 -13.92
N LYS A 116 8.10 -25.11 -12.78
CA LYS A 116 8.75 -26.42 -12.72
C LYS A 116 7.81 -27.58 -13.01
N ALA A 117 6.52 -27.43 -12.67
CA ALA A 117 5.48 -28.41 -12.99
C ALA A 117 4.97 -28.32 -14.44
N GLY A 118 5.43 -27.35 -15.24
CA GLY A 118 4.94 -27.12 -16.60
C GLY A 118 3.57 -26.43 -16.68
N ASN A 119 3.05 -25.87 -15.58
CA ASN A 119 1.75 -25.20 -15.51
C ASN A 119 1.85 -23.72 -15.08
N GLY A 120 2.99 -23.06 -15.32
CA GLY A 120 3.23 -21.65 -14.98
C GLY A 120 2.47 -20.66 -15.88
N THR A 121 1.14 -20.71 -15.87
CA THR A 121 0.26 -19.95 -16.77
C THR A 121 -0.50 -18.82 -16.08
N VAL A 122 -0.43 -18.71 -14.75
CA VAL A 122 -1.25 -17.77 -13.96
C VAL A 122 -0.42 -16.61 -13.40
N LEU A 123 0.76 -16.91 -12.86
CA LEU A 123 1.57 -15.96 -12.11
C LEU A 123 2.90 -15.67 -12.82
N ASP A 124 3.34 -14.42 -12.79
CA ASP A 124 4.73 -14.02 -12.98
C ASP A 124 5.13 -13.09 -11.82
N VAL A 125 5.28 -13.71 -10.64
CA VAL A 125 5.68 -13.03 -9.40
C VAL A 125 7.12 -13.40 -9.07
N ALA A 126 7.94 -12.41 -8.74
CA ALA A 126 9.29 -12.66 -8.26
C ALA A 126 9.75 -11.65 -7.22
N ILE A 127 10.54 -12.13 -6.26
CA ILE A 127 11.30 -11.30 -5.35
C ILE A 127 12.55 -10.76 -6.04
N THR A 128 12.97 -9.54 -5.68
CA THR A 128 14.14 -8.87 -6.31
C THR A 128 15.42 -8.96 -5.49
N GLU A 129 15.33 -9.54 -4.29
CA GLU A 129 16.44 -9.78 -3.38
C GLU A 129 16.25 -11.16 -2.71
N PRO A 130 17.32 -11.82 -2.25
CA PRO A 130 17.21 -13.10 -1.57
C PRO A 130 16.29 -13.03 -0.34
N TYR A 131 15.43 -14.03 -0.19
CA TYR A 131 14.67 -14.21 1.05
C TYR A 131 15.47 -15.05 2.04
N HIS A 132 15.42 -14.66 3.30
CA HIS A 132 16.05 -15.40 4.39
C HIS A 132 14.97 -16.04 5.27
N TYR A 133 15.01 -17.35 5.41
CA TYR A 133 14.13 -18.08 6.31
C TYR A 133 14.29 -17.61 7.74
N ARG A 134 13.16 -17.48 8.44
CA ARG A 134 13.15 -17.45 9.90
C ARG A 134 13.25 -18.87 10.45
N SER A 135 12.57 -19.83 9.82
CA SER A 135 12.68 -21.25 10.16
C SER A 135 12.31 -22.13 8.97
N VAL A 136 13.29 -22.86 8.44
CA VAL A 136 13.05 -23.84 7.36
C VAL A 136 12.04 -24.91 7.79
N ALA A 137 12.09 -25.33 9.05
CA ALA A 137 11.20 -26.36 9.59
C ALA A 137 9.75 -25.87 9.77
N ASN A 138 9.53 -24.55 9.91
CA ASN A 138 8.19 -23.95 10.03
C ASN A 138 7.97 -22.88 8.96
N SER A 139 8.17 -23.30 7.70
CA SER A 139 8.00 -22.45 6.55
C SER A 139 6.74 -22.78 5.76
N SER A 140 6.10 -21.76 5.16
CA SER A 140 5.00 -21.99 4.23
C SER A 140 5.45 -22.26 2.79
N ILE A 141 6.76 -22.19 2.52
CA ILE A 141 7.36 -22.49 1.22
C ILE A 141 8.33 -23.67 1.35
N ALA A 142 8.32 -24.58 0.38
CA ALA A 142 9.18 -25.77 0.40
C ALA A 142 10.65 -25.46 0.06
N TYR A 143 10.91 -24.36 -0.68
CA TYR A 143 12.24 -23.92 -1.07
C TYR A 143 12.23 -22.41 -1.40
N LEU A 144 13.41 -21.80 -1.45
CA LEU A 144 13.55 -20.38 -1.81
C LEU A 144 13.26 -20.19 -3.31
N PRO A 145 12.35 -19.27 -3.69
CA PRO A 145 12.14 -18.95 -5.08
C PRO A 145 13.33 -18.20 -5.68
N PRO A 146 13.52 -18.24 -7.00
CA PRO A 146 14.58 -17.50 -7.67
C PRO A 146 14.35 -15.99 -7.59
N VAL A 147 15.46 -15.25 -7.47
CA VAL A 147 15.47 -13.79 -7.54
C VAL A 147 15.44 -13.33 -9.00
N LYS A 148 14.62 -12.34 -9.33
CA LYS A 148 14.61 -11.69 -10.65
C LYS A 148 14.93 -10.19 -10.53
N PRO A 149 15.50 -9.54 -11.56
CA PRO A 149 15.72 -8.10 -11.55
C PRO A 149 14.42 -7.31 -11.32
N GLY A 150 14.56 -6.12 -10.71
CA GLY A 150 13.48 -5.16 -10.61
C GLY A 150 13.00 -4.70 -11.98
N VAL A 151 11.69 -4.44 -12.09
CA VAL A 151 11.08 -3.93 -13.33
C VAL A 151 10.43 -2.58 -13.00
N PRO A 152 10.72 -1.50 -13.74
CA PRO A 152 10.09 -0.20 -13.53
C PRO A 152 8.57 -0.24 -13.80
N ILE A 153 7.78 0.50 -13.02
CA ILE A 153 6.30 0.52 -13.12
C ILE A 153 5.77 0.74 -14.55
N PRO A 154 6.33 1.64 -15.39
CA PRO A 154 5.84 1.79 -16.77
C PRO A 154 5.85 0.49 -17.58
N GLN A 155 6.80 -0.41 -17.33
CA GLN A 155 6.90 -1.69 -18.02
C GLN A 155 5.88 -2.74 -17.51
N TRP A 156 5.27 -2.51 -16.35
CA TRP A 156 4.21 -3.38 -15.81
C TRP A 156 2.93 -3.29 -16.65
N SER A 157 2.78 -2.21 -17.43
CA SER A 157 1.69 -2.05 -18.41
C SER A 157 1.59 -3.19 -19.42
N LYS A 158 2.63 -4.02 -19.59
CA LYS A 158 2.61 -5.20 -20.45
C LYS A 158 1.81 -6.39 -19.88
N PHE A 159 1.32 -6.31 -18.65
CA PHE A 159 0.58 -7.39 -17.97
C PHE A 159 -0.84 -6.95 -17.68
N LYS A 160 -1.82 -7.86 -17.78
CA LYS A 160 -3.24 -7.55 -17.53
C LYS A 160 -3.54 -7.31 -16.05
N TRP A 161 -2.93 -8.07 -15.16
CA TRP A 161 -3.27 -8.12 -13.74
C TRP A 161 -2.06 -7.75 -12.88
N LEU A 162 -2.16 -6.70 -12.08
CA LEU A 162 -1.04 -6.20 -11.27
C LEU A 162 -1.30 -6.45 -9.80
N LEU A 163 -0.44 -7.20 -9.13
CA LEU A 163 -0.59 -7.45 -7.71
C LEU A 163 -0.04 -6.28 -6.90
N ASN A 164 -0.88 -5.71 -6.03
CA ASN A 164 -0.42 -4.88 -4.93
C ASN A 164 -0.26 -5.73 -3.67
N LEU A 165 0.99 -6.04 -3.33
CA LEU A 165 1.38 -6.77 -2.12
C LEU A 165 1.95 -5.80 -1.08
N GLU A 166 1.58 -5.98 0.18
CA GLU A 166 2.10 -5.16 1.29
C GLU A 166 3.61 -5.24 1.45
N GLY A 167 4.18 -4.28 2.17
CA GLY A 167 5.53 -4.34 2.70
C GLY A 167 5.50 -4.70 4.18
N MET A 168 6.30 -4.03 5.01
CA MET A 168 6.17 -4.14 6.47
C MET A 168 4.78 -3.71 6.98
N VAL A 169 4.16 -2.81 6.23
CA VAL A 169 2.86 -2.14 6.39
C VAL A 169 2.24 -1.94 4.99
N ALA A 170 1.28 -1.04 4.82
CA ALA A 170 0.72 -0.69 3.51
C ALA A 170 1.84 -0.34 2.49
N ALA A 171 1.66 -0.74 1.22
CA ALA A 171 2.67 -0.53 0.19
C ALA A 171 2.37 0.71 -0.64
N TYR A 172 3.30 1.68 -0.65
CA TYR A 172 3.22 2.91 -1.45
C TYR A 172 2.98 2.70 -2.95
N ARG A 173 3.29 1.49 -3.44
CA ARG A 173 3.15 1.11 -4.84
C ARG A 173 1.71 1.16 -5.32
N LEU A 174 0.70 1.02 -4.45
CA LEU A 174 -0.71 0.98 -4.87
C LEU A 174 -1.05 2.17 -5.77
N SER A 175 -0.72 3.39 -5.32
CA SER A 175 -0.98 4.62 -6.08
C SER A 175 -0.28 4.65 -7.44
N GLN A 176 0.88 4.00 -7.58
CA GLN A 176 1.60 3.89 -8.85
C GLN A 176 0.97 2.84 -9.78
N LEU A 177 0.52 1.70 -9.24
CA LEU A 177 -0.17 0.68 -10.05
C LEU A 177 -1.48 1.20 -10.61
N MET A 178 -2.17 2.06 -9.85
CA MET A 178 -3.41 2.69 -10.28
C MET A 178 -3.25 3.61 -11.50
N THR A 179 -2.03 4.05 -11.85
CA THR A 179 -1.78 4.84 -13.08
C THR A 179 -1.62 3.97 -14.33
N VAL A 180 -1.44 2.66 -14.17
CA VAL A 180 -1.25 1.72 -15.27
C VAL A 180 -2.61 1.26 -15.78
N ASN A 181 -2.80 1.12 -17.09
CA ASN A 181 -4.05 0.63 -17.68
C ASN A 181 -4.20 -0.90 -17.57
N SER A 182 -3.94 -1.43 -16.38
CA SER A 182 -4.02 -2.84 -16.02
C SER A 182 -4.85 -2.96 -14.74
N LEU A 183 -5.55 -4.07 -14.54
CA LEU A 183 -6.40 -4.24 -13.38
C LEU A 183 -5.55 -4.53 -12.14
N VAL A 184 -5.73 -3.72 -11.09
CA VAL A 184 -5.03 -3.93 -9.82
C VAL A 184 -5.75 -5.01 -9.02
N LEU A 185 -5.02 -6.05 -8.65
CA LEU A 185 -5.43 -7.01 -7.64
C LEU A 185 -4.80 -6.57 -6.33
N PHE A 186 -5.62 -6.20 -5.36
CA PHE A 186 -5.16 -5.61 -4.12
C PHE A 186 -5.29 -6.63 -2.99
N GLN A 187 -4.14 -6.99 -2.42
CA GLN A 187 -4.07 -7.87 -1.26
C GLN A 187 -4.88 -7.26 -0.11
N ARG A 188 -5.73 -8.06 0.53
CA ARG A 188 -6.35 -7.67 1.81
C ARG A 188 -5.24 -7.62 2.86
N VAL A 189 -5.02 -6.44 3.41
CA VAL A 189 -3.92 -6.18 4.36
C VAL A 189 -4.47 -5.43 5.57
N PRO A 190 -3.93 -5.66 6.78
CA PRO A 190 -4.40 -5.01 8.00
C PRO A 190 -3.85 -3.59 8.18
N TYR A 191 -3.57 -2.88 7.09
CA TYR A 191 -3.02 -1.53 7.08
C TYR A 191 -3.71 -0.67 6.04
N MET A 192 -3.75 0.64 6.26
CA MET A 192 -4.25 1.59 5.27
C MET A 192 -3.41 2.85 5.17
N GLU A 193 -3.36 3.40 3.95
CA GLU A 193 -2.94 4.78 3.68
C GLU A 193 -4.16 5.70 3.62
N TYR A 194 -3.91 7.02 3.63
CA TYR A 194 -4.93 8.08 3.72
C TYR A 194 -6.07 7.96 2.69
N PHE A 195 -5.81 7.43 1.50
CA PHE A 195 -6.80 7.36 0.41
C PHE A 195 -7.55 6.02 0.32
N TYR A 196 -7.15 4.99 1.07
CA TYR A 196 -7.65 3.63 0.88
C TYR A 196 -9.16 3.52 1.13
N ARG A 197 -9.72 4.36 2.02
CA ARG A 197 -11.16 4.41 2.30
C ARG A 197 -12.00 4.97 1.14
N SER A 198 -11.36 5.67 0.20
CA SER A 198 -12.04 6.30 -0.94
C SER A 198 -12.04 5.42 -2.19
N ILE A 199 -11.25 4.34 -2.20
CA ILE A 199 -11.29 3.31 -3.25
C ILE A 199 -12.09 2.12 -2.75
N LYS A 200 -12.79 1.45 -3.66
CA LYS A 200 -13.70 0.35 -3.32
C LYS A 200 -13.37 -0.94 -4.08
N PRO A 201 -13.49 -2.10 -3.40
CA PRO A 201 -13.33 -3.39 -4.05
C PRO A 201 -14.39 -3.56 -5.14
N TRP A 202 -14.01 -4.18 -6.26
CA TRP A 202 -14.82 -4.40 -7.46
C TRP A 202 -15.31 -3.12 -8.18
N GLU A 203 -14.94 -1.93 -7.69
CA GLU A 203 -15.13 -0.66 -8.42
C GLU A 203 -13.79 -0.09 -8.93
N HIS A 204 -12.72 -0.22 -8.15
CA HIS A 204 -11.39 0.35 -8.46
C HIS A 204 -10.29 -0.72 -8.55
N TYR A 205 -10.46 -1.84 -7.84
CA TYR A 205 -9.50 -2.92 -7.75
C TYR A 205 -10.23 -4.22 -7.40
N VAL A 206 -9.58 -5.36 -7.55
CA VAL A 206 -10.13 -6.66 -7.13
C VAL A 206 -9.41 -7.19 -5.88
N PRO A 207 -10.11 -7.47 -4.77
CA PRO A 207 -9.48 -7.95 -3.56
C PRO A 207 -9.07 -9.43 -3.68
N PHE A 208 -7.93 -9.80 -3.10
CA PHE A 208 -7.49 -11.19 -2.92
C PHE A 208 -6.75 -11.35 -1.58
N TRP A 209 -6.19 -12.52 -1.33
CA TRP A 209 -5.54 -12.91 -0.07
C TRP A 209 -6.55 -12.96 1.07
N ASN A 210 -7.71 -13.52 0.79
CA ASN A 210 -8.72 -13.76 1.80
C ASN A 210 -8.29 -14.94 2.67
N SER A 211 -8.18 -14.68 3.95
CA SER A 211 -7.76 -15.69 4.93
C SER A 211 -8.92 -16.55 5.44
N SER A 212 -10.16 -16.17 5.16
CA SER A 212 -11.32 -16.90 5.64
C SER A 212 -12.49 -16.83 4.67
N SER A 213 -13.22 -17.93 4.50
CA SER A 213 -14.44 -17.95 3.71
C SER A 213 -15.55 -17.11 4.36
N ALA A 214 -16.67 -16.92 3.68
CA ALA A 214 -17.86 -16.29 4.27
C ALA A 214 -18.38 -17.05 5.50
N ALA A 215 -18.10 -18.36 5.60
CA ALA A 215 -18.44 -19.20 6.75
C ALA A 215 -17.36 -19.19 7.85
N GLY A 216 -16.33 -18.36 7.72
CA GLY A 216 -15.26 -18.20 8.71
C GLY A 216 -14.17 -19.29 8.67
N THR A 217 -14.23 -20.23 7.74
CA THR A 217 -13.19 -21.27 7.60
C THR A 217 -11.91 -20.69 7.02
N PRO A 218 -10.71 -21.00 7.56
CA PRO A 218 -9.46 -20.53 6.98
C PRO A 218 -9.32 -20.94 5.51
N LEU A 219 -8.99 -19.98 4.66
CA LEU A 219 -8.63 -20.20 3.27
C LEU A 219 -7.10 -20.21 3.14
N GLY A 220 -6.59 -20.94 2.14
CA GLY A 220 -5.16 -21.01 1.85
C GLY A 220 -4.60 -19.67 1.34
N MET A 221 -3.27 -19.63 1.19
CA MET A 221 -2.55 -18.47 0.62
C MET A 221 -2.59 -18.44 -0.92
N ASP A 222 -3.40 -19.30 -1.54
CA ASP A 222 -3.48 -19.59 -2.96
C ASP A 222 -4.80 -19.13 -3.61
N ASP A 223 -5.63 -18.36 -2.90
CA ASP A 223 -6.90 -17.81 -3.41
C ASP A 223 -6.76 -16.95 -4.69
N ILE A 224 -5.54 -16.51 -5.00
CA ILE A 224 -5.23 -15.82 -6.25
C ILE A 224 -5.58 -16.65 -7.49
N TYR A 225 -5.53 -17.99 -7.44
CA TYR A 225 -5.90 -18.83 -8.59
C TYR A 225 -7.39 -18.73 -8.91
N ASP A 226 -8.25 -18.77 -7.89
CA ASP A 226 -9.70 -18.62 -8.04
C ASP A 226 -10.05 -17.21 -8.54
N VAL A 227 -9.39 -16.18 -7.98
CA VAL A 227 -9.54 -14.80 -8.43
C VAL A 227 -9.15 -14.68 -9.91
N MET A 228 -8.05 -15.30 -10.33
CA MET A 228 -7.59 -15.27 -11.72
C MET A 228 -8.53 -16.01 -12.67
N GLN A 229 -9.11 -17.14 -12.25
CA GLN A 229 -10.12 -17.85 -13.03
C GLN A 229 -11.34 -16.97 -13.27
N GLU A 230 -11.85 -16.31 -12.21
CA GLU A 230 -12.99 -15.42 -12.31
C GLU A 230 -12.68 -14.20 -13.20
N LEU A 231 -11.50 -13.60 -13.06
CA LEU A 231 -11.12 -12.46 -13.90
C LEU A 231 -10.99 -12.80 -15.37
N ARG A 232 -10.46 -13.99 -15.71
CA ARG A 232 -10.39 -14.46 -17.09
C ARG A 232 -11.79 -14.72 -17.65
N ARG A 233 -12.69 -15.26 -16.85
CA ARG A 233 -14.11 -15.43 -17.21
C ARG A 233 -14.76 -14.07 -17.49
N LEU A 234 -14.59 -13.11 -16.58
CA LEU A 234 -15.10 -11.74 -16.74
C LEU A 234 -14.48 -10.99 -17.93
N ASP A 235 -13.20 -11.21 -18.26
CA ASP A 235 -12.56 -10.60 -19.42
C ASP A 235 -13.14 -11.11 -20.75
N VAL A 236 -13.65 -12.35 -20.77
CA VAL A 236 -14.33 -12.93 -21.93
C VAL A 236 -15.79 -12.51 -21.99
N GLU A 237 -16.53 -12.66 -20.89
CA GLU A 237 -17.98 -12.46 -20.86
C GLU A 237 -18.37 -10.98 -20.76
N GLU A 238 -17.63 -10.20 -19.98
CA GLU A 238 -17.96 -8.82 -19.62
C GLU A 238 -16.73 -7.89 -19.63
N PRO A 239 -15.93 -7.82 -20.72
CA PRO A 239 -14.69 -7.05 -20.77
C PRO A 239 -14.87 -5.57 -20.39
N ALA A 240 -16.06 -5.00 -20.64
CA ALA A 240 -16.41 -3.65 -20.25
C ALA A 240 -16.30 -3.42 -18.72
N LYS A 241 -16.62 -4.42 -17.89
CA LYS A 241 -16.47 -4.32 -16.43
C LYS A 241 -15.01 -4.19 -16.01
N ILE A 242 -14.12 -4.97 -16.65
CA ILE A 242 -12.68 -4.88 -16.42
C ILE A 242 -12.17 -3.49 -16.79
N GLN A 243 -12.54 -3.00 -17.98
CA GLN A 243 -12.13 -1.67 -18.43
C GLN A 243 -12.69 -0.55 -17.53
N GLN A 244 -13.92 -0.69 -17.03
CA GLN A 244 -14.52 0.28 -16.12
C GLN A 244 -13.75 0.35 -14.79
N MET A 245 -13.36 -0.78 -14.20
CA MET A 245 -12.54 -0.79 -12.98
C MET A 245 -11.19 -0.10 -13.18
N ILE A 246 -10.52 -0.39 -14.30
CA ILE A 246 -9.25 0.25 -14.67
C ILE A 246 -9.44 1.77 -14.83
N ALA A 247 -10.49 2.19 -15.54
CA ALA A 247 -10.79 3.60 -15.77
C ALA A 247 -11.11 4.33 -14.44
N ASN A 248 -11.89 3.72 -13.54
CA ASN A 248 -12.18 4.26 -12.22
C ASN A 248 -10.89 4.47 -11.41
N SER A 249 -9.99 3.48 -11.42
CA SER A 249 -8.68 3.57 -10.78
C SER A 249 -7.82 4.72 -11.34
N GLN A 250 -7.66 4.78 -12.67
CA GLN A 250 -6.86 5.82 -13.32
C GLN A 250 -7.45 7.22 -13.13
N ASN A 251 -8.78 7.35 -13.19
CA ASN A 251 -9.48 8.61 -12.91
C ASN A 251 -9.26 9.05 -11.45
N PHE A 252 -9.30 8.12 -10.50
CA PHE A 252 -9.07 8.43 -9.09
C PHE A 252 -7.66 8.98 -8.86
N VAL A 253 -6.62 8.29 -9.34
CA VAL A 253 -5.22 8.74 -9.15
C VAL A 253 -4.94 10.06 -9.86
N ALA A 254 -5.43 10.24 -11.09
CA ALA A 254 -5.22 11.47 -11.87
C ALA A 254 -5.94 12.68 -11.26
N ARG A 255 -7.06 12.47 -10.54
CA ARG A 255 -7.82 13.55 -9.91
C ARG A 255 -7.40 13.85 -8.49
N PHE A 256 -7.10 12.82 -7.68
CA PHE A 256 -7.01 12.98 -6.23
C PHE A 256 -5.63 12.67 -5.64
N LEU A 257 -4.75 11.98 -6.36
CA LEU A 257 -3.46 11.54 -5.83
C LEU A 257 -2.26 12.25 -6.47
N THR A 258 -2.48 13.33 -7.21
CA THR A 258 -1.43 14.17 -7.79
C THR A 258 -0.63 14.90 -6.71
N ASN A 259 0.57 15.35 -7.06
CA ASN A 259 1.41 16.16 -6.16
C ASN A 259 0.66 17.39 -5.60
N HIS A 260 -0.11 18.08 -6.43
CA HIS A 260 -0.93 19.22 -6.02
C HIS A 260 -1.97 18.82 -4.98
N MET A 261 -2.72 17.74 -5.24
CA MET A 261 -3.78 17.30 -4.32
C MET A 261 -3.24 16.74 -3.01
N ARG A 262 -2.07 16.10 -3.00
CA ARG A 262 -1.39 15.70 -1.77
C ARG A 262 -1.02 16.92 -0.92
N ILE A 263 -0.47 17.97 -1.53
CA ILE A 263 -0.17 19.23 -0.82
C ILE A 263 -1.44 19.87 -0.27
N ALA A 264 -2.53 19.88 -1.06
CA ALA A 264 -3.82 20.39 -0.61
C ALA A 264 -4.36 19.61 0.59
N TYR A 265 -4.24 18.27 0.58
CA TYR A 265 -4.60 17.42 1.71
C TYR A 265 -3.75 17.73 2.94
N TYR A 266 -2.42 17.86 2.79
CA TYR A 266 -1.52 18.25 3.88
C TYR A 266 -1.95 19.56 4.52
N ARG A 267 -2.24 20.58 3.70
CA ARG A 267 -2.69 21.88 4.19
C ARG A 267 -3.99 21.75 4.99
N ALA A 268 -5.00 21.08 4.44
CA ALA A 268 -6.28 20.88 5.11
C ALA A 268 -6.12 20.10 6.42
N ALA A 269 -5.30 19.04 6.43
CA ALA A 269 -5.04 18.24 7.62
C ALA A 269 -4.37 19.07 8.73
N LEU A 270 -3.39 19.92 8.38
CA LEU A 270 -2.69 20.78 9.34
C LEU A 270 -3.60 21.90 9.86
N GLU A 271 -4.43 22.50 9.01
CA GLU A 271 -5.41 23.53 9.41
C GLU A 271 -6.43 22.95 10.39
N GLN A 272 -6.97 21.75 10.09
CA GLN A 272 -7.91 21.08 10.98
C GLN A 272 -7.26 20.60 12.27
N TYR A 273 -6.04 20.07 12.21
CA TYR A 273 -5.31 19.68 13.41
C TYR A 273 -5.06 20.88 14.33
N LYS A 274 -4.63 22.02 13.77
CA LYS A 274 -4.45 23.25 14.54
C LYS A 274 -5.74 23.68 15.25
N SER A 275 -6.90 23.50 14.63
CA SER A 275 -8.20 23.86 15.24
C SER A 275 -8.51 23.09 16.53
N LEU A 276 -7.87 21.93 16.75
CA LEU A 276 -7.98 21.16 17.99
C LEU A 276 -7.25 21.80 19.18
N PHE A 277 -6.36 22.77 18.91
CA PHE A 277 -5.48 23.40 19.91
C PHE A 277 -5.55 24.94 19.78
N PRO A 278 -6.55 25.58 20.39
CA PRO A 278 -6.78 27.03 20.23
C PRO A 278 -5.60 27.92 20.66
N ASP A 279 -4.75 27.43 21.57
CA ASP A 279 -3.58 28.12 22.12
C ASP A 279 -2.26 27.80 21.38
N MET A 280 -2.32 27.03 20.28
CA MET A 280 -1.13 26.54 19.58
C MET A 280 -0.15 27.66 19.15
N ASP A 281 -0.65 28.79 18.64
CA ASP A 281 0.21 29.91 18.24
C ASP A 281 0.92 30.53 19.44
N GLN A 282 0.22 30.70 20.56
CA GLN A 282 0.81 31.21 21.80
C GLN A 282 1.86 30.23 22.32
N PHE A 283 1.56 28.94 22.33
CA PHE A 283 2.47 27.88 22.78
C PHE A 283 3.76 27.86 21.93
N ILE A 284 3.64 27.88 20.60
CA ILE A 284 4.78 27.93 19.68
C ILE A 284 5.59 29.19 19.91
N GLY A 285 4.94 30.35 20.08
CA GLY A 285 5.59 31.63 20.35
C GLY A 285 6.46 31.62 21.61
N GLN A 286 6.03 30.90 22.65
CA GLN A 286 6.78 30.72 23.90
C GLN A 286 7.90 29.67 23.78
N LEU A 287 7.69 28.63 22.97
CA LEU A 287 8.62 27.50 22.81
C LEU A 287 9.82 27.85 21.92
N LEU A 288 9.60 28.59 20.81
CA LEU A 288 10.64 28.86 19.81
C LEU A 288 11.90 29.56 20.39
N PRO A 289 11.80 30.61 21.23
CA PRO A 289 12.98 31.22 21.84
C PRO A 289 13.78 30.24 22.69
N GLN A 290 13.11 29.34 23.42
CA GLN A 290 13.76 28.35 24.27
C GLN A 290 14.53 27.32 23.45
N LEU A 291 13.96 26.85 22.34
CA LEU A 291 14.62 25.92 21.42
C LEU A 291 15.83 26.58 20.72
N ARG A 292 15.70 27.83 20.29
CA ARG A 292 16.81 28.61 19.71
C ARG A 292 17.94 28.83 20.72
N ALA A 293 17.62 29.10 21.99
CA ALA A 293 18.61 29.20 23.06
C ALA A 293 19.35 27.86 23.28
N LYS A 294 18.72 26.73 22.96
CA LYS A 294 19.34 25.38 22.95
C LYS A 294 20.09 25.06 21.65
N GLY A 295 20.22 26.01 20.72
CA GLY A 295 20.96 25.85 19.46
C GLY A 295 20.19 25.23 18.29
N TRP A 296 18.86 25.09 18.40
CA TRP A 296 18.05 24.56 17.31
C TRP A 296 17.97 25.55 16.14
N LYS A 297 18.18 25.07 14.91
CA LYS A 297 18.09 25.85 13.66
C LYS A 297 16.67 25.80 13.10
N ILE A 298 15.79 26.64 13.64
CA ILE A 298 14.35 26.74 13.34
C ILE A 298 13.88 28.19 13.26
#